data_AF-A0A2S5LAS6-F1
#
_entry.id   AF-A0A2S5LAS6-F1
#
_cell.length_a   1.000
_cell.length_b   1.000
_cell.length_c   1.000
_cell.angle_alpha   90.00
_cell.angle_beta   90.00
_cell.angle_gamma   90.00
#
_symmetry.space_group_name_H-M   'P 1'
#
loop_
_entity.id
_entity.type
_entity.pdbx_description
1 polymer ?
#
loop_
_entity_poly.entity_id
_entity_poly.type
_entity_poly.pdbx_seq_one_letter_code
_entity_poly.pdbx_strand_id
1 'polypeptide(L)'
;MKSIVAQLFDAAKTERKSQRILSEVSGVSVESISRAKKRGSMTTDSVEKIVNALGYEVHLKKVALPKLTTSGSAWSSPSERNHPKLLAARLSNASFKDLVELCFNNGAPEVESALDKIKSEIPEKRYRVQRDMLNNIKRAIEGHSL
;
A
#
# COMPACT_ATOMS: atom_id res chain seq x y z
N MET A 1 -15.06 -5.42 -11.86
CA MET A 1 -13.95 -5.09 -10.93
C MET A 1 -14.56 -4.68 -9.59
N LYS A 2 -14.12 -5.25 -8.45
CA LYS A 2 -14.67 -4.92 -7.12
C LYS A 2 -13.90 -3.73 -6.52
N SER A 3 -14.59 -2.71 -5.99
CA SER A 3 -13.96 -1.53 -5.38
C SER A 3 -13.15 -1.89 -4.13
N ILE A 4 -12.19 -1.04 -3.74
CA ILE A 4 -11.40 -1.20 -2.49
C ILE A 4 -12.31 -1.37 -1.28
N VAL A 5 -13.40 -0.61 -1.23
CA VAL A 5 -14.40 -0.70 -0.17
C VAL A 5 -15.09 -2.06 -0.16
N ALA A 6 -15.41 -2.62 -1.33
CA ALA A 6 -15.97 -3.97 -1.42
C ALA A 6 -14.97 -5.04 -0.95
N GLN A 7 -13.68 -4.89 -1.28
CA GLN A 7 -12.64 -5.81 -0.85
C GLN A 7 -12.39 -5.75 0.66
N LEU A 8 -12.43 -4.55 1.27
CA LEU A 8 -12.34 -4.38 2.72
C LEU A 8 -13.49 -5.06 3.46
N PHE A 9 -14.72 -4.93 2.95
CA PHE A 9 -15.87 -5.58 3.57
C PHE A 9 -15.90 -7.09 3.33
N ASP A 10 -15.39 -7.57 2.20
CA ASP A 10 -15.18 -9.00 1.97
C ASP A 10 -14.14 -9.55 2.97
N ALA A 11 -13.02 -8.85 3.18
CA ALA A 11 -12.02 -9.22 4.18
C ALA A 11 -12.59 -9.22 5.61
N ALA A 12 -13.36 -8.19 5.97
CA ALA A 12 -14.01 -8.11 7.27
C ALA A 12 -15.01 -9.25 7.50
N LYS A 13 -15.68 -9.72 6.45
CA LYS A 13 -16.58 -10.88 6.49
C LYS A 13 -15.81 -12.18 6.71
N THR A 14 -14.64 -12.33 6.09
CA THR A 14 -13.73 -13.48 6.32
C THR A 14 -13.27 -13.54 7.78
N GLU A 15 -12.96 -12.38 8.36
CA GLU A 15 -12.59 -12.22 9.78
C GLU A 15 -13.80 -12.26 10.74
N ARG A 16 -15.01 -12.61 10.27
CA ARG A 16 -16.27 -12.65 11.03
C ARG A 16 -16.59 -11.35 11.78
N LYS A 17 -16.10 -10.20 11.32
CA LYS A 17 -16.41 -8.89 11.93
C LYS A 17 -17.68 -8.32 11.33
N SER A 18 -18.69 -8.11 12.17
CA SER A 18 -19.93 -7.42 11.78
C SER A 18 -19.67 -5.91 11.61
N GLN A 19 -20.57 -5.20 10.93
CA GLN A 19 -20.47 -3.73 10.78
C GLN A 19 -20.43 -3.01 12.14
N ARG A 20 -21.12 -3.54 13.14
CA ARG A 20 -21.12 -3.03 14.51
C ARG A 20 -19.75 -3.20 15.17
N ILE A 21 -19.18 -4.41 15.06
CA ILE A 21 -17.84 -4.69 15.58
C ILE A 21 -16.80 -3.81 14.89
N LEU A 22 -16.84 -3.72 13.55
CA LEU A 22 -15.98 -2.81 12.77
C LEU A 22 -16.09 -1.37 13.23
N SER A 23 -17.31 -0.89 13.51
CA SER A 23 -17.52 0.46 14.01
C SER A 23 -16.88 0.67 15.38
N GLU A 24 -17.08 -0.28 16.29
CA GLU A 24 -16.52 -0.25 17.64
C GLU A 24 -14.97 -0.29 17.63
N VAL A 25 -14.37 -1.11 16.76
CA VAL A 25 -12.90 -1.25 16.71
C VAL A 25 -12.19 -0.20 15.84
N SER A 26 -12.86 0.39 14.84
CA SER A 26 -12.26 1.42 13.96
C SER A 26 -12.59 2.85 14.37
N GLY A 27 -13.62 3.06 15.22
CA GLY A 27 -14.14 4.38 15.53
C GLY A 27 -14.86 5.06 14.36
N VAL A 28 -15.11 4.34 13.25
CA VAL A 28 -15.93 4.83 12.12
C VAL A 28 -17.39 4.51 12.40
N SER A 29 -18.31 5.45 12.20
CA SER A 29 -19.73 5.22 12.51
C SER A 29 -20.35 4.12 11.63
N VAL A 30 -21.34 3.40 12.18
CA VAL A 30 -22.07 2.35 11.45
C VAL A 30 -22.76 2.92 10.20
N GLU A 31 -23.26 4.15 10.26
CA GLU A 31 -23.87 4.84 9.11
C GLU A 31 -22.84 5.10 8.02
N SER A 32 -21.63 5.49 8.39
CA SER A 32 -20.53 5.75 7.45
C SER A 32 -20.09 4.46 6.76
N ILE A 33 -19.97 3.37 7.51
CA ILE A 33 -19.70 2.01 7.01
C ILE A 33 -20.81 1.54 6.06
N SER A 34 -22.08 1.73 6.44
CA SER A 34 -23.24 1.35 5.63
C SER A 34 -23.33 2.14 4.33
N ARG A 35 -23.13 3.46 4.38
CA ARG A 35 -23.07 4.33 3.19
C ARG A 35 -21.92 3.93 2.27
N ALA A 36 -20.75 3.63 2.83
CA ALA A 36 -19.60 3.20 2.05
C ALA A 36 -19.83 1.87 1.34
N LYS A 37 -20.46 0.90 2.01
CA LYS A 37 -20.83 -0.38 1.40
C LYS A 37 -21.80 -0.21 0.23
N LYS A 38 -22.73 0.75 0.32
CA LYS A 38 -23.72 1.05 -0.73
C LYS A 38 -23.14 1.89 -1.88
N ARG A 39 -22.28 2.87 -1.58
CA ARG A 39 -21.67 3.78 -2.57
C ARG A 39 -20.40 3.24 -3.21
N GLY A 40 -19.73 2.28 -2.57
CA GLY A 40 -18.46 1.72 -3.02
C GLY A 40 -17.25 2.63 -2.78
N SER A 41 -17.40 3.75 -2.06
CA SER A 41 -16.36 4.73 -1.74
C SER A 41 -16.46 5.23 -0.29
N MET A 42 -15.32 5.65 0.28
CA MET A 42 -15.22 6.31 1.58
C MET A 42 -13.96 7.18 1.64
N THR A 43 -13.82 8.01 2.68
CA THR A 43 -12.61 8.82 2.88
C THR A 43 -11.40 7.94 3.21
N THR A 44 -10.21 8.41 2.85
CA THR A 44 -8.92 7.76 3.16
C THR A 44 -8.76 7.47 4.65
N ASP A 45 -9.10 8.43 5.51
CA ASP A 45 -9.06 8.27 6.97
C ASP A 45 -9.97 7.12 7.45
N SER A 46 -11.14 6.95 6.82
CA SER A 46 -12.07 5.87 7.18
C SER A 46 -11.55 4.51 6.73
N VAL A 47 -10.89 4.46 5.56
CA VAL A 47 -10.22 3.25 5.08
C VAL A 47 -9.12 2.86 6.05
N GLU A 48 -8.24 3.78 6.40
CA GLU A 48 -7.10 3.52 7.30
C GLU A 48 -7.56 2.98 8.65
N LYS A 49 -8.55 3.63 9.26
CA LYS A 49 -9.14 3.18 10.52
C LYS A 49 -9.71 1.76 10.44
N ILE A 50 -10.42 1.43 9.36
CA ILE A 50 -11.00 0.09 9.17
C ILE A 50 -9.92 -0.96 8.90
N VAL A 51 -8.89 -0.62 8.14
CA VAL A 51 -7.77 -1.52 7.84
C VAL A 51 -6.97 -1.83 9.11
N ASN A 52 -6.63 -0.81 9.90
CA ASN A 52 -5.97 -0.98 11.20
C ASN A 52 -6.83 -1.82 12.15
N ALA A 53 -8.15 -1.60 12.17
CA ALA A 53 -9.10 -2.36 13.00
C ALA A 53 -9.27 -3.83 12.55
N LEU A 54 -8.92 -4.15 11.31
CA LEU A 54 -8.87 -5.51 10.79
C LEU A 54 -7.55 -6.22 11.12
N GLY A 55 -6.62 -5.58 11.84
CA GLY A 55 -5.33 -6.16 12.19
C GLY A 55 -4.33 -6.18 11.03
N TYR A 56 -4.66 -5.53 9.92
CA TYR A 56 -3.67 -5.17 8.92
C TYR A 56 -2.92 -3.97 9.48
N GLU A 57 -1.74 -4.20 10.07
CA GLU A 57 -0.85 -3.10 10.46
C GLU A 57 -0.46 -2.31 9.20
N VAL A 58 -1.21 -1.26 8.90
CA VAL A 58 -0.77 -0.19 8.03
C VAL A 58 -0.04 0.78 8.93
N HIS A 59 1.24 0.49 9.17
CA HIS A 59 2.16 1.48 9.71
C HIS A 59 2.35 2.57 8.65
N LEU A 60 1.46 3.56 8.63
CA LEU A 60 1.81 4.87 8.08
C LEU A 60 2.83 5.47 9.04
N LYS A 61 4.09 5.02 8.92
CA LYS A 61 5.22 5.71 9.52
C LYS A 61 5.24 7.12 8.94
N LYS A 62 4.68 8.08 9.67
CA LYS A 62 5.23 9.43 9.68
C LYS A 62 6.74 9.25 9.83
N VAL A 63 7.49 9.72 8.85
CA VAL A 63 8.95 9.59 8.78
C VAL A 63 9.55 10.14 10.08
N ALA A 64 9.79 9.24 11.03
CA ALA A 64 10.80 9.40 12.04
C ALA A 64 11.99 8.60 11.51
N LEU A 65 13.03 9.32 11.11
CA LEU A 65 14.36 8.78 10.78
C LEU A 65 14.69 7.64 11.77
N PRO A 66 15.02 6.43 11.31
CA PRO A 66 15.20 5.31 12.21
C PRO A 66 16.44 5.53 13.07
N LYS A 67 16.24 5.61 14.40
CA LYS A 67 17.30 5.35 15.36
C LYS A 67 17.72 3.89 15.20
N LEU A 68 19.00 3.74 14.89
CA LEU A 68 19.74 2.47 14.84
C LEU A 68 19.42 1.60 16.06
N THR A 69 18.93 0.38 15.81
CA THR A 69 19.12 -0.74 16.74
C THR A 69 19.62 -1.95 15.99
N THR A 70 20.81 -2.33 16.40
CA THR A 70 21.71 -3.39 15.99
C THR A 70 21.16 -4.80 16.19
N SER A 71 21.19 -5.60 15.13
CA SER A 71 21.70 -6.98 15.11
C SER A 71 21.71 -7.46 13.65
N GLY A 72 22.76 -7.13 12.90
CA GLY A 72 23.75 -8.12 12.46
C GLY A 72 23.18 -9.02 11.34
N SER A 73 23.38 -8.70 10.06
CA SER A 73 24.64 -9.06 9.40
C SER A 73 24.95 -8.18 8.18
N ALA A 74 26.20 -7.72 8.13
CA ALA A 74 26.95 -7.22 6.98
C ALA A 74 26.24 -6.20 6.06
N TRP A 75 25.82 -5.07 6.62
CA TRP A 75 25.68 -3.83 5.85
C TRP A 75 27.05 -3.19 5.68
N SER A 76 27.79 -3.59 4.66
CA SER A 76 28.78 -2.71 4.05
C SER A 76 27.99 -1.67 3.25
N SER A 77 27.90 -0.45 3.78
CA SER A 77 27.15 0.69 3.24
C SER A 77 27.21 0.78 1.71
N PRO A 78 26.10 0.52 0.99
CA PRO A 78 26.00 0.81 -0.42
C PRO A 78 25.16 2.09 -0.57
N SER A 79 25.70 3.20 -0.08
CA SER A 79 25.12 4.52 -0.31
C SER A 79 24.99 4.72 -1.82
N GLU A 80 23.73 4.80 -2.27
CA GLU A 80 23.26 5.28 -3.57
C GLU A 80 23.58 4.43 -4.82
N ARG A 81 24.75 3.77 -4.93
CA ARG A 81 25.14 3.04 -6.16
C ARG A 81 24.37 1.75 -6.43
N ASN A 82 23.88 1.05 -5.40
CA ASN A 82 23.08 -0.18 -5.57
C ASN A 82 21.57 0.08 -5.50
N HIS A 83 21.16 1.33 -5.28
CA HIS A 83 19.76 1.70 -5.06
C HIS A 83 18.85 1.25 -6.22
N PRO A 84 19.20 1.49 -7.50
CA PRO A 84 18.34 1.08 -8.62
C PRO A 84 18.25 -0.43 -8.80
N LYS A 85 19.35 -1.15 -8.55
CA LYS A 85 19.40 -2.62 -8.67
C LYS A 85 18.63 -3.32 -7.56
N LEU A 86 18.69 -2.79 -6.34
CA LEU A 86 17.92 -3.29 -5.20
C LEU A 86 16.42 -3.00 -5.37
N LEU A 87 16.07 -1.83 -5.90
CA LEU A 87 14.69 -1.49 -6.22
C LEU A 87 14.12 -2.40 -7.32
N ALA A 88 14.88 -2.62 -8.39
CA ALA A 88 14.56 -3.57 -9.46
C ALA A 88 14.35 -5.00 -8.93
N ALA A 89 15.26 -5.49 -8.08
CA ALA A 89 15.14 -6.81 -7.47
C ALA A 89 13.87 -6.94 -6.60
N ARG A 90 13.51 -5.91 -5.84
CA ARG A 90 12.25 -5.89 -5.06
C ARG A 90 11.01 -5.84 -5.95
N LEU A 91 11.06 -5.08 -7.05
CA LEU A 91 9.94 -4.97 -7.98
C LEU A 91 9.64 -6.27 -8.72
N SER A 92 10.63 -7.13 -8.97
CA SER A 92 10.47 -8.40 -9.70
C SER A 92 9.37 -9.32 -9.14
N ASN A 93 9.11 -9.25 -7.82
CA ASN A 93 8.09 -10.02 -7.10
C ASN A 93 7.21 -9.13 -6.20
N ALA A 94 7.24 -7.81 -6.38
CA ALA A 94 6.54 -6.88 -5.50
C ALA A 94 5.02 -7.15 -5.48
N SER A 95 4.49 -7.31 -4.27
CA SER A 95 3.07 -7.24 -3.98
C SER A 95 2.61 -5.77 -3.97
N PHE A 96 1.29 -5.56 -3.89
CA PHE A 96 0.75 -4.20 -3.76
C PHE A 96 1.32 -3.44 -2.56
N LYS A 97 1.49 -4.12 -1.41
CA LYS A 97 2.05 -3.50 -0.19
C LYS A 97 3.48 -3.01 -0.42
N ASP A 98 4.28 -3.82 -1.11
CA ASP A 98 5.67 -3.47 -1.43
C ASP A 98 5.73 -2.26 -2.35
N LEU A 99 4.83 -2.17 -3.34
CA LEU A 99 4.75 -1.01 -4.24
C LEU A 99 4.40 0.28 -3.50
N VAL A 100 3.47 0.23 -2.55
CA VAL A 100 3.10 1.39 -1.73
C VAL A 100 4.28 1.85 -0.88
N GLU A 101 4.93 0.91 -0.18
CA GLU A 101 6.08 1.20 0.67
C GLU A 101 7.26 1.78 -0.16
N LEU A 102 7.52 1.21 -1.34
CA LEU A 102 8.54 1.72 -2.24
C LEU A 102 8.21 3.14 -2.74
N CYS A 103 6.95 3.42 -3.07
CA CYS A 103 6.51 4.75 -3.51
C CYS A 103 6.64 5.80 -2.41
N PHE A 104 6.37 5.45 -1.15
CA PHE A 104 6.55 6.38 -0.03
C PHE A 104 8.02 6.63 0.32
N ASN A 105 8.87 5.62 0.18
CA ASN A 105 10.30 5.75 0.53
C ASN A 105 11.13 6.42 -0.58
N ASN A 106 10.77 6.25 -1.85
CA ASN A 106 11.57 6.70 -3.00
C ASN A 106 10.83 7.66 -3.94
N GLY A 107 9.53 7.87 -3.73
CA GLY A 107 8.70 8.60 -4.67
C GLY A 107 8.19 7.72 -5.82
N ALA A 108 6.92 7.91 -6.16
CA ALA A 108 6.27 7.14 -7.21
C ALA A 108 6.93 7.27 -8.61
N PRO A 109 7.48 8.43 -9.03
CA PRO A 109 8.20 8.55 -10.30
C PRO A 109 9.46 7.67 -10.40
N GLU A 110 10.19 7.50 -9.30
CA GLU A 110 11.41 6.69 -9.27
C GLU A 110 11.09 5.19 -9.35
N VAL A 111 10.03 4.76 -8.66
CA VAL A 111 9.52 3.39 -8.72
C VAL A 111 8.97 3.08 -10.12
N GLU A 112 8.33 4.05 -10.77
CA GLU A 112 7.86 3.93 -12.15
C GLU A 112 9.01 3.68 -13.13
N SER A 113 10.05 4.52 -13.06
CA SER A 113 11.23 4.40 -13.91
C SER A 113 11.95 3.06 -13.71
N ALA A 114 12.00 2.57 -12.48
CA ALA A 114 12.61 1.27 -12.18
C ALA A 114 11.77 0.09 -12.66
N LEU A 115 10.44 0.17 -12.57
CA LEU A 115 9.54 -0.86 -13.10
C LEU A 115 9.64 -0.95 -14.63
N ASP A 116 9.74 0.19 -15.32
CA ASP A 116 9.94 0.23 -16.78
C ASP A 116 11.25 -0.42 -17.21
N LYS A 117 12.32 -0.25 -16.43
CA LYS A 117 13.64 -0.83 -16.71
C LYS A 117 13.66 -2.36 -16.62
N ILE A 118 12.83 -2.96 -15.76
CA ILE A 118 12.75 -4.42 -15.61
C ILE A 118 11.62 -5.07 -16.41
N LYS A 119 10.94 -4.31 -17.28
CA LYS A 119 9.78 -4.79 -18.05
C LYS A 119 10.04 -6.10 -18.80
N SER A 120 11.23 -6.25 -19.37
CA SER A 120 11.64 -7.45 -20.12
C SER A 120 12.09 -8.61 -19.23
N GLU A 121 12.34 -8.36 -17.95
CA GLU A 121 12.84 -9.35 -16.99
C GLU A 121 11.71 -10.03 -16.20
N ILE A 122 10.50 -9.46 -16.23
CA ILE A 122 9.32 -10.01 -15.56
C ILE A 122 8.25 -10.45 -16.56
N PRO A 123 7.40 -11.43 -16.22
CA PRO A 123 6.29 -11.84 -17.09
C PRO A 123 5.36 -10.65 -17.41
N GLU A 124 4.95 -10.51 -18.67
CA GLU A 124 4.14 -9.36 -19.14
C GLU A 124 2.86 -9.16 -18.32
N LYS A 125 2.17 -10.24 -17.97
CA LYS A 125 0.97 -10.20 -17.13
C LYS A 125 1.24 -9.58 -15.76
N ARG A 126 2.40 -9.88 -15.16
CA ARG A 126 2.80 -9.32 -13.86
C ARG A 126 3.18 -7.84 -14.00
N TYR A 127 3.94 -7.49 -15.04
CA TYR A 127 4.28 -6.11 -15.35
C TYR A 127 3.03 -5.23 -15.48
N ARG A 128 2.03 -5.66 -16.25
CA ARG A 128 0.77 -4.90 -16.42
C ARG A 128 0.06 -4.68 -15.08
N VAL A 129 -0.04 -5.72 -14.26
CA VAL A 129 -0.68 -5.64 -12.93
C VAL A 129 0.06 -4.66 -12.03
N GLN A 130 1.40 -4.73 -11.97
CA GLN A 130 2.20 -3.83 -11.15
C GLN A 130 2.13 -2.39 -11.67
N ARG A 131 2.10 -2.17 -12.99
CA ARG A 131 1.95 -0.85 -13.59
C ARG A 131 0.59 -0.22 -13.29
N ASP A 132 -0.48 -1.00 -13.37
CA ASP A 132 -1.83 -0.56 -13.00
C ASP A 132 -1.92 -0.21 -11.51
N MET A 133 -1.30 -1.02 -10.65
CA MET A 133 -1.19 -0.73 -9.21
C MET A 133 -0.43 0.58 -8.97
N LEU A 134 0.71 0.78 -9.63
CA LEU A 134 1.51 1.98 -9.50
C LEU A 134 0.76 3.24 -9.97
N ASN A 135 0.03 3.16 -11.08
CA ASN A 135 -0.80 4.26 -11.58
C ASN A 135 -1.89 4.66 -10.57
N ASN A 136 -2.51 3.68 -9.90
CA ASN A 136 -3.49 3.94 -8.85
C ASN A 136 -2.84 4.59 -7.63
N ILE A 137 -1.64 4.15 -7.23
CA ILE A 137 -0.87 4.74 -6.14
C ILE A 137 -0.48 6.19 -6.49
N LYS A 138 0.02 6.45 -7.70
CA LYS A 138 0.32 7.80 -8.20
C LYS A 138 -0.88 8.72 -8.10
N ARG A 139 -2.04 8.30 -8.62
CA ARG A 139 -3.28 9.09 -8.52
C ARG A 139 -3.68 9.40 -7.09
N ALA A 140 -3.48 8.46 -6.17
CA ALA A 140 -3.77 8.68 -4.75
C ALA A 140 -2.76 9.63 -4.08
N ILE A 141 -1.48 9.56 -4.43
CA ILE A 141 -0.42 10.41 -3.84
C ILE A 141 -0.44 11.82 -4.45
N GLU A 142 -0.54 11.94 -5.77
CA GLU A 142 -0.49 13.20 -6.51
C GLU A 142 -1.85 13.92 -6.50
N GLY A 143 -2.96 13.18 -6.40
CA GLY A 143 -4.33 13.74 -6.32
C GLY A 143 -4.66 14.49 -5.03
N HIS A 144 -3.71 14.61 -4.09
CA HIS A 144 -3.81 15.41 -2.88
C HIS A 144 -3.07 16.77 -2.98
N SER A 145 -2.60 17.17 -4.16
CA SER A 145 -2.14 18.54 -4.43
C SER A 145 -3.26 19.40 -5.03
N LEU A 146 -4.29 19.72 -4.24
CA LEU A 146 -5.18 20.88 -4.45
C LEU A 146 -5.66 21.41 -3.09
#